data_AF-A0A536LXJ6-F1
#
_entry.id   AF-A0A536LXJ6-F1
#
_cell.length_a   1.000
_cell.length_b   1.000
_cell.length_c   1.000
_cell.angle_alpha   90.00
_cell.angle_beta   90.00
_cell.angle_gamma   90.00
#
_symmetry.space_group_name_H-M   'P 1'
#
loop_
_entity.id
_entity.type
_entity.pdbx_description
1 polymer ?
#
loop_
_entity_poly.entity_id
_entity_poly.type
_entity_poly.pdbx_seq_one_letter_code
_entity_poly.pdbx_strand_id
1 'polypeptide(L)'
;MIVGDRNALSLILSPCIEWLFADGGRPFPERVRAAAAAGFAQVEFWTTTDKDLDQVEKALHETGITVTGFVSEPAGRLVDPATHA
;
A
#
# COMPACT_ATOMS: atom_id res chain seq x y z
N MET A 1 25.26 -20.67 -9.14
CA MET A 1 25.13 -21.44 -7.89
C MET A 1 24.16 -20.69 -7.00
N ILE A 2 22.89 -21.09 -7.01
CA ILE A 2 21.96 -20.71 -5.95
C ILE A 2 21.98 -21.92 -5.01
N VAL A 3 22.68 -21.78 -3.89
CA VAL A 3 22.55 -22.72 -2.79
C VAL A 3 21.15 -22.50 -2.23
N GLY A 4 20.26 -23.46 -2.47
CA GLY A 4 18.89 -23.41 -1.99
C GLY A 4 18.83 -23.56 -0.48
N ASP A 5 18.09 -22.67 0.18
CA ASP A 5 17.61 -22.91 1.54
C ASP A 5 16.24 -23.58 1.47
N ARG A 6 16.06 -24.62 2.28
CA ARG A 6 14.87 -25.45 2.35
C ARG A 6 14.00 -24.90 3.48
N ASN A 7 12.77 -24.55 3.14
CA ASN A 7 11.60 -24.54 4.05
C ASN A 7 11.36 -23.27 4.90
N ALA A 8 10.74 -22.25 4.29
CA ALA A 8 9.64 -21.48 4.89
C ALA A 8 8.90 -20.75 3.77
N LEU A 9 7.56 -20.71 3.80
CA LEU A 9 6.78 -19.74 3.02
C LEU A 9 7.40 -18.35 3.24
N SER A 10 8.02 -17.76 2.23
CA SER A 10 8.53 -16.39 2.32
C SER A 10 7.36 -15.47 2.59
N LEU A 11 7.29 -14.91 3.80
CA LEU A 11 6.23 -13.99 4.20
C LEU A 11 6.45 -12.67 3.47
N ILE A 12 5.51 -12.29 2.61
CA ILE A 12 5.51 -10.96 2.01
C ILE A 12 4.62 -10.07 2.86
N LEU A 13 5.21 -8.99 3.37
CA LEU A 13 4.53 -8.03 4.23
C LEU A 13 4.03 -6.85 3.39
N SER A 14 2.79 -6.43 3.67
CA SER A 14 2.19 -5.21 3.11
C SER A 14 1.88 -4.24 4.26
N PRO A 15 2.79 -3.32 4.60
CA PRO A 15 2.55 -2.32 5.63
C PRO A 15 1.47 -1.32 5.21
N CYS A 16 0.60 -0.97 6.16
CA CYS A 16 -0.33 0.14 6.01
C CYS A 16 0.41 1.49 6.13
N ILE A 17 0.67 2.14 4.99
CA ILE A 17 1.41 3.42 4.90
C ILE A 17 0.56 4.65 5.26
N GLU A 18 -0.72 4.44 5.56
CA GLU A 18 -1.58 5.47 6.16
C GLU A 18 -1.11 5.82 7.58
N TRP A 19 -0.68 4.80 8.34
CA TRP A 19 -0.12 4.95 9.70
C TRP A 19 1.40 4.91 9.72
N LEU A 20 2.00 3.97 8.99
CA LEU A 20 3.45 3.82 8.97
C LEU A 20 4.08 4.88 8.07
N PHE A 21 5.32 5.25 8.39
CA PHE A 21 6.10 6.25 7.65
C PHE A 21 5.48 7.66 7.60
N ALA A 22 4.52 7.96 8.47
CA ALA A 22 3.84 9.25 8.55
C ALA A 22 4.58 10.31 9.39
N ASP A 23 5.77 9.99 9.91
CA ASP A 23 6.53 10.84 10.84
C ASP A 23 6.68 12.28 10.32
N GLY A 24 6.39 13.25 11.20
CA GLY A 24 6.51 14.67 10.87
C GLY A 24 5.51 15.16 9.81
N GLY A 25 4.42 14.43 9.58
CA GLY A 25 3.43 14.78 8.55
C GLY A 25 3.93 14.48 7.13
N ARG A 26 4.78 13.45 6.97
CA ARG A 26 5.34 13.06 5.66
C ARG A 26 4.24 12.96 4.59
N PRO A 27 4.41 13.62 3.43
CA PRO A 27 3.47 13.54 2.32
C PRO A 27 3.26 12.09 1.86
N PHE A 28 2.05 11.76 1.42
CA PHE A 28 1.66 10.38 1.15
C PHE A 28 2.55 9.66 0.10
N PRO A 29 2.92 10.26 -1.05
CA PRO A 29 3.84 9.63 -2.00
C PRO A 29 5.22 9.33 -1.42
N GLU A 30 5.71 10.16 -0.49
CA GLU A 30 7.00 9.94 0.18
C GLU A 30 6.95 8.78 1.16
N ARG A 31 5.76 8.37 1.61
CA ARG A 31 5.59 7.16 2.43
C ARG A 31 5.80 5.89 1.62
N VAL A 32 5.41 5.89 0.34
CA VAL A 32 5.72 4.79 -0.60
C VAL A 32 7.24 4.63 -0.73
N ARG A 33 7.96 5.73 -0.96
CA ARG A 33 9.42 5.71 -1.06
C ARG A 33 10.08 5.24 0.24
N ALA A 34 9.56 5.68 1.37
CA ALA A 34 10.07 5.26 2.67
C ALA A 34 9.86 3.76 2.91
N ALA A 35 8.71 3.20 2.52
CA ALA A 35 8.47 1.76 2.57
C ALA A 35 9.46 0.99 1.67
N ALA A 36 9.74 1.50 0.46
CA ALA A 36 10.72 0.90 -0.44
C ALA A 36 12.13 0.93 0.15
N ALA A 37 12.53 2.09 0.71
CA ALA A 37 13.82 2.24 1.38
C ALA A 37 13.96 1.32 2.62
N ALA A 38 12.84 0.96 3.26
CA ALA A 38 12.80 0.01 4.36
C ALA A 38 12.79 -1.47 3.91
N GLY A 39 12.79 -1.75 2.60
CA GLY A 39 12.89 -3.09 2.03
C GLY A 39 11.55 -3.79 1.79
N PHE A 40 10.42 -3.08 1.88
CA PHE A 40 9.13 -3.65 1.52
C PHE A 40 8.94 -3.69 0.00
N ALA A 41 8.26 -4.72 -0.49
CA ALA A 41 7.88 -4.87 -1.89
C ALA A 41 6.41 -4.52 -2.16
N GLN A 42 5.62 -4.37 -1.10
CA GLN A 42 4.17 -4.17 -1.13
C GLN A 42 3.77 -3.10 -0.12
N VAL A 43 2.64 -2.43 -0.36
CA VAL A 43 1.99 -1.52 0.59
C VAL A 43 0.48 -1.63 0.51
N GLU A 44 -0.20 -1.26 1.58
CA GLU A 44 -1.64 -1.02 1.61
C GLU A 44 -1.95 0.34 2.25
N PHE A 45 -3.14 0.86 2.03
CA PHE A 45 -3.63 2.09 2.67
C PHE A 45 -5.16 2.11 2.69
N TRP A 46 -5.80 3.17 3.19
CA TRP A 46 -7.26 3.16 3.35
C TRP A 46 -7.97 3.84 2.21
N THR A 47 -7.89 5.16 2.13
CA THR A 47 -8.68 5.96 1.19
C THR A 47 -7.84 6.38 0.00
N THR A 48 -8.49 6.57 -1.13
CA THR A 48 -7.97 7.13 -2.37
C THR A 48 -8.48 8.56 -2.60
N THR A 49 -9.67 8.88 -2.10
CA THR A 49 -10.39 10.13 -2.40
C THR A 49 -9.73 11.40 -1.84
N ASP A 50 -8.93 11.28 -0.79
CA ASP A 50 -8.24 12.39 -0.11
C ASP A 50 -6.78 12.55 -0.54
N LYS A 51 -6.34 11.82 -1.59
CA LYS A 51 -4.93 11.75 -1.99
C LYS A 51 -4.73 12.16 -3.44
N ASP A 52 -3.54 12.68 -3.72
CA ASP A 52 -3.07 12.91 -5.09
C ASP A 52 -2.58 11.58 -5.69
N LEU A 53 -3.47 10.89 -6.40
CA LEU A 53 -3.20 9.54 -6.93
C LEU A 53 -2.15 9.53 -8.05
N ASP A 54 -2.04 10.59 -8.84
CA ASP A 54 -1.02 10.69 -9.90
C ASP A 54 0.38 10.68 -9.28
N GLN A 55 0.56 11.40 -8.17
CA GLN A 55 1.83 11.42 -7.44
C GLN A 55 2.11 10.11 -6.70
N VAL A 56 1.07 9.42 -6.22
CA VAL A 56 1.20 8.09 -5.62
C VAL A 56 1.61 7.06 -6.68
N GLU A 57 0.93 7.04 -7.83
CA GLU A 57 1.25 6.16 -8.96
C GLU A 57 2.70 6.37 -9.43
N LYS A 58 3.13 7.63 -9.56
CA LYS A 58 4.52 7.95 -9.87
C LYS A 58 5.51 7.37 -8.85
N ALA A 59 5.24 7.52 -7.56
CA ALA A 59 6.12 6.98 -6.51
C ALA A 59 6.16 5.45 -6.52
N LEU A 60 5.04 4.78 -6.82
CA LEU A 60 4.98 3.32 -6.98
C LEU A 60 5.84 2.88 -8.18
N HIS A 61 5.71 3.55 -9.33
CA HIS A 61 6.53 3.25 -10.51
C HIS A 61 8.02 3.45 -10.28
N GLU A 62 8.41 4.54 -9.62
CA GLU A 62 9.82 4.85 -9.36
C GLU A 62 10.47 3.88 -8.37
N THR A 63 9.68 3.28 -7.47
CA THR A 63 10.17 2.35 -6.43
C THR A 63 10.02 0.88 -6.79
N GLY A 64 9.08 0.55 -7.69
CA GLY A 64 8.71 -0.83 -8.00
C GLY A 64 7.85 -1.52 -6.93
N ILE A 65 7.40 -0.79 -5.90
CA ILE A 65 6.44 -1.31 -4.91
C ILE A 65 5.06 -1.48 -5.56
N THR A 66 4.33 -2.52 -5.15
CA THR A 66 2.93 -2.72 -5.53
C THR A 66 1.96 -2.39 -4.41
N VAL A 67 0.78 -1.90 -4.78
CA VAL A 67 -0.35 -1.73 -3.85
C VAL A 67 -1.14 -3.05 -3.81
N THR A 68 -1.40 -3.57 -2.61
CA THR A 68 -2.14 -4.83 -2.44
C THR A 68 -3.56 -4.66 -1.92
N GLY A 69 -3.88 -3.52 -1.33
CA GLY A 69 -5.18 -3.28 -0.72
C GLY A 69 -5.44 -1.81 -0.42
N PHE A 70 -6.69 -1.43 -0.62
CA PHE A 70 -7.30 -0.19 -0.15
C PHE A 70 -8.82 -0.35 -0.07
N VAL A 71 -9.50 0.62 0.55
CA VAL A 71 -10.94 0.60 0.75
C VAL A 71 -11.65 0.99 -0.55
N SER A 72 -12.69 0.25 -0.91
CA SER A 72 -13.58 0.66 -2.00
C SER A 72 -14.36 1.91 -1.58
N GLU A 73 -14.29 2.96 -2.40
CA GLU A 73 -14.96 4.22 -2.16
C GLU A 73 -15.94 4.58 -3.30
N PRO A 74 -17.07 5.25 -3.00
CA PRO A 74 -17.52 5.64 -1.66
C PRO A 74 -17.95 4.42 -0.81
N ALA A 75 -17.72 4.49 0.50
CA ALA A 75 -18.06 3.39 1.39
C ALA A 75 -19.57 3.14 1.44
N GLY A 76 -19.99 1.91 1.17
CA GLY A 76 -21.38 1.43 1.28
C GLY A 76 -21.57 0.41 2.40
N ARG A 77 -22.82 0.08 2.72
CA ARG A 77 -23.13 -1.00 3.66
C ARG A 77 -23.16 -2.34 2.91
N LEU A 78 -22.06 -3.09 2.96
CA LEU A 78 -21.90 -4.36 2.22
C LEU A 78 -23.01 -5.41 2.43
N VAL A 79 -23.77 -5.33 3.52
CA VAL A 79 -24.86 -6.26 3.84
C VAL A 79 -26.25 -5.67 3.60
N ASP A 80 -26.32 -4.43 3.12
CA ASP A 80 -27.56 -3.73 2.78
C ASP A 80 -27.69 -3.63 1.26
N PRO A 81 -28.52 -4.48 0.63
CA PRO A 81 -28.70 -4.49 -0.82
C PRO A 81 -29.17 -3.14 -1.38
N ALA A 82 -29.82 -2.29 -0.57
CA ALA A 82 -30.23 -0.96 -0.99
C ALA A 82 -29.04 -0.01 -1.25
N THR A 83 -27.82 -0.41 -0.85
CA THR A 83 -26.60 0.39 -1.00
C THR A 83 -25.66 -0.12 -2.10
N HIS A 84 -26.07 -1.12 -2.89
CA HIS A 84 -25.25 -1.73 -3.96
C HIS A 84 -25.62 -1.22 -5.38
N ALA A 85 -26.07 0.03 -5.49
CA ALA A 85 -26.57 0.63 -6.73
C ALA A 85 -25.54 0.64 -7.87
#